data_AF-A0AA97DHI0-F1
#
_entry.id   AF-A0AA97DHI0-F1
#
_cell.length_a   1.000
_cell.length_b   1.000
_cell.length_c   1.000
_cell.angle_alpha   90.00
_cell.angle_beta   90.00
_cell.angle_gamma   90.00
#
_symmetry.space_group_name_H-M   'P 1'
#
loop_
_entity.id
_entity.type
_entity.pdbx_description
1 polymer ?
#
loop_
_entity_poly.entity_id
_entity_poly.type
_entity_poly.pdbx_seq_one_letter_code
_entity_poly.pdbx_strand_id
1 'polypeptide(L)'
;MKNIKFLFIGILFGIILSKTEVVSWYRIYEMFKFQSFHMYGIIGSAVAIGIVVMQLFKKGIIKDYLGNQITPKKRRMGQPAP
;
A
#
# COMPACT_ATOMS: atom_id res chain seq x y z
N MET A 1 -10.22 -21.92 11.24
CA MET A 1 -9.76 -21.64 9.85
C MET A 1 -10.10 -20.20 9.41
N LYS A 2 -9.70 -19.16 10.16
CA LYS A 2 -10.11 -17.77 9.86
C LYS A 2 -9.07 -16.99 9.04
N ASN A 3 -7.81 -17.44 9.05
CA ASN A 3 -6.68 -16.69 8.49
C ASN A 3 -6.17 -17.22 7.14
N ILE A 4 -6.68 -18.37 6.67
CA ILE A 4 -6.25 -19.00 5.41
C ILE A 4 -6.49 -18.06 4.22
N LYS A 5 -7.56 -17.24 4.27
CA LYS A 5 -7.90 -16.26 3.22
C LYS A 5 -6.79 -15.21 3.06
N PHE A 6 -6.18 -14.76 4.15
CA PHE A 6 -5.06 -13.82 4.10
C PHE A 6 -3.80 -14.46 3.51
N LEU A 7 -3.57 -15.76 3.75
CA LEU A 7 -2.47 -16.49 3.14
C LEU A 7 -2.62 -16.53 1.61
N PHE A 8 -3.80 -16.85 1.09
CA PHE A 8 -4.09 -16.83 -0.35
C PHE A 8 -3.91 -15.43 -0.97
N ILE A 9 -4.39 -14.39 -0.31
CA ILE A 9 -4.18 -13.00 -0.75
C ILE A 9 -2.67 -12.66 -0.78
N GLY A 10 -1.92 -13.06 0.25
CA GLY A 10 -0.48 -12.79 0.34
C GLY A 10 0.33 -13.51 -0.74
N ILE A 11 -0.01 -14.76 -1.04
CA ILE A 11 0.62 -15.54 -2.12
C ILE A 11 0.33 -14.88 -3.47
N LEU A 12 -0.94 -14.51 -3.73
CA LEU A 12 -1.31 -13.85 -4.97
C LEU A 12 -0.58 -12.51 -5.15
N PHE A 13 -0.50 -11.71 -4.08
CA PHE A 13 0.24 -10.45 -4.07
C PHE A 13 1.74 -10.66 -4.35
N GLY A 14 2.37 -11.66 -3.73
CA GLY A 14 3.77 -12.02 -3.99
C GLY A 14 4.04 -12.43 -5.44
N ILE A 15 3.14 -13.22 -6.04
CA ILE A 15 3.24 -13.61 -7.45
C ILE A 15 3.18 -12.39 -8.37
N ILE A 16 2.25 -11.46 -8.10
CA ILE A 16 2.12 -10.21 -8.89
C ILE A 16 3.40 -9.37 -8.78
N LEU A 17 3.93 -9.18 -7.57
CA LEU A 17 5.19 -8.46 -7.37
C LEU A 17 6.36 -9.10 -8.09
N SER A 18 6.44 -10.43 -8.07
CA SER A 18 7.52 -11.16 -8.75
C SER A 18 7.40 -11.08 -10.28
N LYS A 19 6.18 -11.16 -10.81
CA LYS A 19 5.91 -11.09 -12.26
C LYS A 19 6.14 -9.69 -12.84
N THR A 20 5.95 -8.65 -12.02
CA THR A 20 6.13 -7.25 -12.43
C THR A 20 7.59 -6.78 -12.32
N GLU A 21 8.52 -7.66 -11.93
CA GLU A 21 9.95 -7.35 -11.71
C GLU A 21 10.23 -6.24 -10.69
N VAL A 22 9.21 -5.76 -9.98
CA VAL A 22 9.30 -4.65 -9.01
C VAL A 22 10.21 -5.00 -7.83
N VAL A 23 10.41 -6.30 -7.58
CA VAL A 23 11.31 -6.80 -6.53
C VAL A 23 12.79 -6.56 -6.88
N SER A 24 13.12 -6.33 -8.16
CA SER A 24 14.49 -6.06 -8.57
C SER A 24 14.94 -4.66 -8.16
N TRP A 25 16.11 -4.57 -7.53
CA TRP A 25 16.74 -3.30 -7.15
C TRP A 25 16.91 -2.34 -8.33
N TYR A 26 17.26 -2.89 -9.50
CA TYR A 26 17.43 -2.09 -10.73
C TYR A 26 16.12 -1.43 -11.17
N ARG A 27 15.01 -2.17 -11.10
CA ARG A 27 13.68 -1.64 -11.43
C ARG A 27 13.25 -0.55 -10.47
N ILE A 28 13.49 -0.73 -9.16
CA ILE A 28 13.23 0.30 -8.16
C ILE A 28 14.02 1.58 -8.48
N TYR A 29 15.32 1.47 -8.79
CA TYR A 29 16.15 2.62 -9.17
C TYR A 29 15.63 3.30 -10.46
N GLU A 30 15.26 2.51 -11.46
CA GLU A 30 14.74 2.98 -12.75
C GLU A 30 13.37 3.68 -12.60
N MET A 31 12.54 3.23 -11.67
CA MET A 31 11.27 3.87 -11.32
C MET A 31 11.48 5.28 -10.76
N PHE A 32 12.47 5.50 -9.89
CA PHE A 32 12.80 6.84 -9.34
C PHE A 32 13.52 7.73 -10.35
N LYS A 33 14.19 7.15 -11.35
CA LYS A 33 14.85 7.88 -12.44
C LYS A 33 13.90 8.25 -13.59
N PHE A 34 12.61 7.89 -13.48
CA PHE A 34 11.55 8.22 -14.43
C PHE A 34 11.85 7.84 -15.90
N GLN A 35 12.56 6.73 -16.12
CA GLN A 35 13.00 6.33 -17.46
C GLN A 35 11.91 5.61 -18.28
N SER A 36 10.85 5.09 -17.64
CA SER A 36 9.77 4.36 -18.31
C SER A 36 8.40 4.71 -17.75
N PHE A 37 7.43 4.94 -18.64
CA PHE A 37 6.05 5.28 -18.31
C PHE A 37 5.35 4.19 -17.48
N HIS A 38 5.64 2.91 -17.73
CA HIS A 38 5.03 1.80 -17.00
C HIS A 38 5.45 1.78 -15.53
N MET A 39 6.74 2.02 -15.29
CA MET A 39 7.34 2.04 -13.95
C MET A 39 6.86 3.23 -13.11
N TYR A 40 6.68 4.41 -13.72
CA TYR A 40 6.04 5.56 -13.08
C TYR A 40 4.57 5.28 -12.72
N GLY A 41 3.84 4.60 -13.62
CA GLY A 41 2.45 4.21 -13.36
C GLY A 41 2.30 3.30 -12.13
N ILE A 42 3.24 2.37 -11.91
CA ILE A 42 3.22 1.48 -10.73
C ILE A 42 3.38 2.26 -9.44
N ILE A 43 4.43 3.10 -9.32
CA ILE A 43 4.65 3.90 -8.10
C ILE A 43 3.54 4.95 -7.92
N GLY A 44 3.19 5.66 -8.98
CA GLY A 44 2.16 6.70 -8.96
C GLY A 44 0.80 6.16 -8.54
N SER A 45 0.41 4.98 -9.06
CA SER A 45 -0.84 4.33 -8.66
C SER A 45 -0.81 3.87 -7.20
N ALA A 46 0.31 3.31 -6.72
CA ALA A 46 0.45 2.92 -5.31
C ALA A 46 0.27 4.12 -4.36
N VAL A 47 0.89 5.26 -4.68
CA VAL A 47 0.75 6.51 -3.91
C VAL A 47 -0.68 7.04 -3.98
N ALA A 48 -1.27 7.10 -5.18
CA ALA A 48 -2.63 7.58 -5.38
C ALA A 48 -3.65 6.74 -4.60
N ILE A 49 -3.54 5.40 -4.67
CA ILE A 49 -4.37 4.48 -3.89
C ILE A 49 -4.19 4.73 -2.39
N GLY A 50 -2.95 4.90 -1.91
CA GLY A 50 -2.67 5.21 -0.51
C GLY A 50 -3.34 6.50 -0.03
N ILE A 51 -3.32 7.55 -0.85
CA ILE A 51 -4.01 8.83 -0.56
C ILE A 51 -5.53 8.63 -0.53
N VAL A 52 -6.10 7.96 -1.52
CA VAL A 52 -7.55 7.69 -1.60
C VAL A 52 -8.01 6.89 -0.39
N VAL A 53 -7.31 5.81 -0.04
CA VAL A 53 -7.62 4.98 1.12
C VAL A 53 -7.52 5.80 2.41
N MET A 54 -6.47 6.60 2.60
CA MET A 54 -6.34 7.50 3.75
C MET A 54 -7.48 8.53 3.82
N GLN A 55 -7.92 9.04 2.67
CA GLN A 55 -9.03 9.99 2.62
C GLN A 55 -10.37 9.32 2.97
N LEU A 56 -10.58 8.07 2.56
CA LEU A 56 -11.76 7.28 2.94
C LEU A 56 -11.80 6.97 4.43
N PHE A 57 -10.64 6.68 5.05
CA PHE A 57 -10.51 6.57 6.50
C PHE A 57 -10.88 7.88 7.21
N LYS A 58 -10.36 9.03 6.75
CA LYS A 58 -10.69 10.34 7.33
C LYS A 58 -12.18 10.71 7.16
N LYS A 59 -12.82 10.27 6.09
CA LYS A 59 -14.26 10.48 5.85
C LYS A 59 -15.16 9.56 6.70
N GLY A 60 -14.58 8.61 7.45
CA GLY A 60 -15.33 7.69 8.32
C GLY A 60 -16.17 6.66 7.57
N ILE A 61 -15.95 6.49 6.25
CA ILE A 61 -16.65 5.52 5.40
C ILE A 61 -16.14 4.11 5.69
N ILE A 62 -14.82 3.99 5.88
CA ILE A 62 -14.18 2.72 6.25
C ILE A 62 -14.23 2.58 7.76
N LYS A 63 -15.01 1.60 8.22
CA LYS A 63 -15.13 1.20 9.61
C LYS A 63 -14.30 -0.06 9.86
N ASP A 64 -13.91 -0.23 11.11
CA ASP A 64 -13.20 -1.44 11.54
C ASP A 64 -14.08 -2.70 11.43
N TYR A 65 -13.51 -3.89 11.62
CA TYR A 65 -14.25 -5.16 11.67
C TYR A 65 -15.31 -5.21 12.78
N LEU A 66 -15.28 -4.25 13.72
CA LEU A 66 -16.26 -4.04 14.79
C LEU A 66 -17.24 -2.87 14.53
N GLY A 67 -17.16 -2.19 13.38
CA GLY A 67 -18.02 -1.05 13.05
C GLY A 67 -17.58 0.29 13.64
N ASN A 68 -16.45 0.34 14.36
CA ASN A 68 -15.89 1.56 14.91
C ASN A 68 -15.24 2.42 13.82
N GLN A 69 -15.35 3.75 13.92
CA GLN A 69 -14.61 4.64 13.03
C GLN A 69 -13.11 4.55 13.35
N ILE A 70 -12.30 4.33 12.32
CA ILE A 70 -10.85 4.33 12.44
C ILE A 70 -10.40 5.79 12.35
N THR A 71 -10.10 6.41 13.49
CA THR A 71 -9.52 7.75 13.54
C THR A 71 -8.01 7.64 13.33
N PRO A 72 -7.46 8.03 12.16
CA PRO A 72 -6.02 7.94 11.94
C PRO A 72 -5.29 8.84 12.95
N LYS A 73 -4.57 8.23 13.90
CA LYS A 73 -3.78 8.95 14.90
C LYS A 73 -2.72 9.76 14.18
N LYS A 74 -2.82 11.09 14.24
CA LYS A 74 -1.82 12.00 13.68
C LYS A 74 -0.53 11.85 14.50
N ARG A 75 0.43 11.05 14.03
CA ARG A 75 1.79 11.08 14.60
C ARG A 75 2.38 12.46 14.38
N ARG A 76 2.89 13.07 15.45
CA ARG A 76 3.73 14.27 15.34
C ARG A 76 5.12 13.81 14.88
N MET A 77 5.67 14.49 13.88
CA MET A 77 7.03 14.25 13.40
C MET A 77 7.98 14.39 14.61
N GLY A 78 8.76 13.34 14.92
CA GLY A 78 9.67 13.31 16.07
C GLY A 78 9.23 12.44 17.27
N GLN A 79 8.08 11.77 17.21
CA GLN A 79 7.65 10.87 18.29
C GLN A 79 8.26 9.46 18.09
N PRO A 80 9.04 8.92 19.06
CA PRO A 80 9.56 7.55 18.97
C PRO A 80 8.40 6.55 18.91
N ALA A 81 8.60 5.46 18.15
CA ALA A 81 7.62 4.39 18.04
C ALA A 81 7.40 3.72 19.41
N PRO A 82 6.18 3.28 19.74
CA PRO A 82 5.93 2.48 20.93
C PRO A 82 6.60 1.11 20.85
#